data_AF-R6BIV5-F1
#
_entry.id   AF-R6BIV5-F1
#
_cell.length_a   1.000
_cell.length_b   1.000
_cell.length_c   1.000
_cell.angle_alpha   90.00
_cell.angle_beta   90.00
_cell.angle_gamma   90.00
#
_symmetry.space_group_name_H-M   'P 1'
#
loop_
_entity.id
_entity.type
_entity.pdbx_description
1 polymer ?
#
loop_
_entity_poly.entity_id
_entity_poly.type
_entity_poly.pdbx_seq_one_letter_code
_entity_poly.pdbx_strand_id
1 'polypeptide(L)'
;MFDAKGIDMGEKENAHSMHDATAAGRGYAVAGGVAGAIEECLKAYYPDVTPKIIHAEGLAECKKTLALAKAGKINGCLIEGMGCPGGCIAGAGTNLPLNKAAAKVKWFKSVSSKQLPPKELAEIELK
;
A
#
# COMPACT_ATOMS: atom_id res chain seq x y z
N MET A 1 2.08 -25.39 1.95
CA MET A 1 1.69 -25.54 3.37
C MET A 1 0.29 -26.11 3.52
N PHE A 2 -0.76 -25.42 3.05
CA PHE A 2 -2.16 -25.89 3.19
C PHE A 2 -2.41 -27.20 2.45
N ASP A 3 -2.01 -27.28 1.19
CA ASP A 3 -2.09 -28.50 0.37
C ASP A 3 -1.37 -29.70 1.02
N ALA A 4 -0.15 -29.48 1.51
CA ALA A 4 0.62 -30.51 2.25
C ALA A 4 -0.06 -30.99 3.55
N LYS A 5 -1.00 -30.22 4.12
CA LYS A 5 -1.81 -30.61 5.28
C LYS A 5 -3.19 -31.17 4.88
N GLY A 6 -3.46 -31.35 3.58
CA GLY A 6 -4.78 -31.74 3.09
C GLY A 6 -5.86 -30.68 3.35
N ILE A 7 -5.48 -29.41 3.54
CA ILE A 7 -6.42 -28.31 3.78
C ILE A 7 -6.80 -27.69 2.44
N ASP A 8 -8.03 -27.96 2.00
CA ASP A 8 -8.63 -27.25 0.87
C ASP A 8 -9.07 -25.84 1.30
N MET A 9 -8.52 -24.84 0.60
CA MET A 9 -8.77 -23.41 0.75
C MET A 9 -9.72 -22.88 -0.34
N GLY A 10 -10.41 -23.76 -1.07
CA GLY A 10 -11.46 -23.46 -2.04
C GLY A 10 -12.66 -22.70 -1.43
N GLU A 11 -13.85 -22.79 -2.04
CA GLU A 11 -15.07 -22.05 -1.66
C GLU A 11 -15.58 -22.40 -0.24
N LYS A 12 -14.82 -22.04 0.78
CA LYS A 12 -15.33 -21.83 2.12
C LYS A 12 -15.92 -20.43 2.11
N GLU A 13 -17.21 -20.34 2.43
CA GLU A 13 -17.86 -19.07 2.69
C GLU A 13 -16.99 -18.29 3.69
N ASN A 14 -16.70 -17.03 3.35
CA ASN A 14 -16.09 -16.14 4.32
C ASN A 14 -17.10 -15.99 5.46
N ALA A 15 -16.86 -16.69 6.57
CA ALA A 15 -17.78 -16.68 7.71
C ALA A 15 -18.06 -15.27 8.22
N HIS A 16 -17.13 -14.32 7.98
CA HIS A 16 -17.23 -12.93 8.43
C HIS A 16 -16.62 -11.95 7.43
N SER A 17 -17.18 -10.74 7.35
CA SER A 17 -16.56 -9.62 6.64
C SER A 17 -15.37 -9.06 7.44
N MET A 18 -14.21 -8.92 6.79
CA MET A 18 -12.99 -8.42 7.43
C MET A 18 -12.97 -6.88 7.42
N HIS A 19 -13.11 -6.25 8.60
CA HIS A 19 -13.13 -4.80 8.80
C HIS A 19 -11.99 -4.29 9.70
N ASP A 20 -10.93 -5.06 9.81
CA ASP A 20 -9.74 -4.82 10.63
C ASP A 20 -8.79 -3.74 10.08
N ALA A 21 -8.81 -3.49 8.77
CA ALA A 21 -8.00 -2.46 8.12
C ALA A 21 -8.85 -1.38 7.42
N THR A 22 -8.33 -0.16 7.38
CA THR A 22 -8.89 0.97 6.63
C THR A 22 -8.70 0.82 5.12
N ALA A 23 -9.46 1.54 4.30
CA ALA A 23 -9.31 1.52 2.85
C ALA A 23 -7.91 2.01 2.44
N ALA A 24 -7.42 3.09 3.05
CA ALA A 24 -6.07 3.59 2.86
C ALA A 24 -5.01 2.53 3.19
N GLY A 25 -5.16 1.82 4.32
CA GLY A 25 -4.23 0.75 4.72
C GLY A 25 -4.22 -0.45 3.77
N ARG A 26 -5.38 -0.86 3.25
CA ARG A 26 -5.49 -1.99 2.31
C ARG A 26 -4.75 -1.77 0.99
N GLY A 27 -4.47 -0.51 0.63
CA GLY A 27 -3.72 -0.16 -0.57
C GLY A 27 -2.22 -0.48 -0.51
N TYR A 28 -1.66 -0.76 0.67
CA TYR A 28 -0.21 -0.86 0.92
C TYR A 28 0.56 -1.74 -0.08
N ALA A 29 -0.03 -2.86 -0.50
CA ALA A 29 0.65 -3.85 -1.34
C ALA A 29 0.80 -3.43 -2.81
N VAL A 30 0.18 -2.33 -3.24
CA VAL A 30 0.23 -1.82 -4.61
C VAL A 30 1.26 -0.69 -4.68
N ALA A 31 2.03 -0.63 -5.76
CA ALA A 31 2.83 0.55 -6.10
C ALA A 31 1.96 1.83 -6.06
N GLY A 32 2.40 2.86 -5.34
CA GLY A 32 1.63 4.09 -5.07
C GLY A 32 0.73 4.00 -3.84
N GLY A 33 0.59 2.81 -3.24
CA GLY A 33 -0.40 2.56 -2.20
C GLY A 33 -0.13 3.27 -0.88
N VAL A 34 1.13 3.33 -0.44
CA VAL A 34 1.53 3.99 0.81
C VAL A 34 1.52 5.50 0.63
N ALA A 35 2.12 5.99 -0.44
CA ALA A 35 2.12 7.42 -0.77
C ALA A 35 0.69 7.94 -0.99
N GLY A 36 -0.17 7.16 -1.65
CA GLY A 36 -1.59 7.47 -1.83
C GLY A 36 -2.35 7.50 -0.50
N ALA A 37 -2.09 6.55 0.40
CA ALA A 37 -2.67 6.57 1.76
C ALA A 37 -2.26 7.83 2.54
N ILE A 38 -0.98 8.22 2.46
CA ILE A 38 -0.49 9.45 3.08
C ILE A 38 -1.18 10.67 2.46
N GLU A 39 -1.31 10.72 1.13
CA GLU A 39 -1.98 11.82 0.44
C GLU A 39 -3.47 11.93 0.81
N GLU A 40 -4.20 10.81 0.87
CA GLU A 40 -5.60 10.77 1.31
C GLU A 40 -5.74 11.28 2.76
N CYS A 41 -4.84 10.90 3.67
CA CYS A 41 -4.82 11.40 5.05
C CYS A 41 -4.47 12.89 5.13
N LEU A 42 -3.49 13.38 4.37
CA LEU A 42 -3.13 14.80 4.33
C LEU A 42 -4.31 15.65 3.83
N LYS A 43 -4.96 15.23 2.74
CA LYS A 43 -6.16 15.90 2.22
C LYS A 43 -7.27 16.01 3.27
N ALA A 44 -7.45 14.98 4.10
CA ALA A 44 -8.50 14.94 5.12
C ALA A 44 -8.15 15.73 6.39
N TYR A 45 -6.89 15.68 6.85
CA TYR A 45 -6.51 16.16 8.17
C TYR A 45 -5.70 17.46 8.17
N TYR A 46 -5.06 17.77 7.04
CA TYR A 46 -4.12 18.87 6.84
C TYR A 46 -4.23 19.40 5.39
N PRO A 47 -5.39 19.95 4.98
CA PRO A 47 -5.70 20.27 3.57
C PRO A 47 -4.73 21.27 2.93
N ASP A 48 -4.03 22.08 3.74
CA ASP A 48 -3.03 23.05 3.28
C ASP A 48 -1.67 22.42 2.95
N VAL A 49 -1.48 21.13 3.25
CA VAL A 49 -0.24 20.40 2.99
C VAL A 49 -0.37 19.60 1.70
N THR A 50 0.31 20.05 0.66
CA THR A 50 0.44 19.29 -0.60
C THR A 50 1.80 18.59 -0.66
N PRO A 51 1.85 17.24 -0.57
CA PRO A 51 3.11 16.52 -0.64
C PRO A 51 3.63 16.48 -2.08
N LYS A 52 4.94 16.66 -2.25
CA LYS A 52 5.60 16.35 -3.53
C LYS A 52 6.01 14.88 -3.54
N ILE A 53 5.25 14.04 -4.23
CA ILE A 53 5.45 12.59 -4.22
C ILE A 53 6.30 12.15 -5.41
N ILE A 54 7.30 11.31 -5.15
CA ILE A 54 8.09 10.61 -6.16
C ILE A 54 7.88 9.12 -5.98
N HIS A 55 7.43 8.46 -7.04
CA HIS A 55 7.26 7.03 -7.08
C HIS A 55 8.42 6.38 -7.84
N ALA A 56 9.01 5.32 -7.26
CA ALA A 56 10.09 4.55 -7.86
C ALA A 56 9.79 3.05 -7.78
N GLU A 57 9.89 2.37 -8.91
CA GLU A 57 9.59 0.94 -9.02
C GLU A 57 10.77 0.17 -9.59
N GLY A 58 11.08 -0.96 -8.96
CA GLY A 58 12.27 -1.73 -9.28
C GLY A 58 13.53 -1.16 -8.62
N LEU A 59 14.45 -2.05 -8.28
CA LEU A 59 15.68 -1.68 -7.57
C LEU A 59 16.53 -0.65 -8.33
N ALA A 60 16.52 -0.68 -9.66
CA ALA A 60 17.27 0.27 -10.49
C ALA A 60 16.74 1.71 -10.33
N GLU A 61 15.44 1.94 -10.48
CA GLU A 61 14.84 3.26 -10.30
C GLU A 61 14.87 3.71 -8.84
N CYS A 62 14.70 2.79 -7.88
CA CYS A 62 14.89 3.10 -6.45
C CYS A 62 16.30 3.63 -6.19
N LYS A 63 17.35 2.97 -6.72
CA LYS A 63 18.74 3.42 -6.56
C LYS A 63 18.98 4.79 -7.20
N LYS A 64 18.46 5.02 -8.40
CA LYS A 64 18.55 6.31 -9.11
C LYS A 64 17.87 7.43 -8.33
N THR A 65 16.66 7.20 -7.83
CA THR A 65 15.90 8.17 -7.04
C THR A 65 16.64 8.51 -5.74
N LEU A 66 17.18 7.50 -5.04
CA LEU A 66 18.01 7.73 -3.85
C LEU A 66 19.29 8.52 -4.17
N ALA A 67 19.92 8.31 -5.33
CA ALA A 67 21.07 9.11 -5.74
C ALA A 67 20.70 10.58 -6.00
N LEU A 68 19.53 10.84 -6.60
CA LEU A 68 19.01 12.21 -6.77
C LEU A 68 18.71 12.87 -5.42
N ALA A 69 18.13 12.13 -4.48
CA ALA A 69 17.90 12.61 -3.11
C ALA A 69 19.21 12.97 -2.41
N LYS A 70 20.20 12.07 -2.47
CA LYS A 70 21.54 12.30 -1.91
C LYS A 70 22.23 13.53 -2.51
N ALA A 71 22.01 13.79 -3.80
CA ALA A 71 22.55 14.96 -4.48
C ALA A 71 21.75 16.26 -4.22
N GLY A 72 20.72 16.23 -3.37
CA GLY A 72 19.88 17.39 -3.03
C GLY A 72 18.91 17.83 -4.13
N LYS A 73 18.77 17.06 -5.22
CA LYS A 73 17.98 17.46 -6.41
C LYS A 73 16.46 17.31 -6.21
N ILE A 74 16.05 16.53 -5.22
CA ILE A 74 14.64 16.24 -4.91
C ILE A 74 14.33 16.47 -3.42
N ASN A 75 14.96 17.48 -2.82
CA ASN A 75 14.66 17.88 -1.44
C ASN A 75 13.17 18.24 -1.27
N GLY A 76 12.63 17.93 -0.09
CA GLY A 76 11.22 18.17 0.24
C GLY A 76 10.22 17.21 -0.42
N CYS A 77 10.69 16.15 -1.09
CA CYS A 77 9.81 15.14 -1.67
C CYS A 77 9.58 13.97 -0.71
N LEU A 78 8.36 13.43 -0.70
CA LEU A 78 8.06 12.10 -0.18
C LEU A 78 8.43 11.07 -1.27
N ILE A 79 9.31 10.13 -0.95
CA ILE A 79 9.75 9.09 -1.88
C ILE A 79 9.14 7.77 -1.46
N GLU A 80 8.40 7.12 -2.37
CA GLU A 80 7.95 5.75 -2.21
C GLU A 80 8.71 4.85 -3.19
N GLY A 81 9.42 3.85 -2.66
CA GLY A 81 10.19 2.90 -3.44
C GLY A 81 9.66 1.48 -3.29
N MET A 82 9.39 0.82 -4.41
CA MET A 82 8.97 -0.59 -4.46
C MET A 82 10.04 -1.44 -5.14
N GLY A 83 10.43 -2.56 -4.52
CA GLY A 83 11.46 -3.44 -5.10
C GLY A 83 11.03 -4.14 -6.39
N CYS A 84 9.73 -4.43 -6.54
CA CYS A 84 9.13 -5.03 -7.72
C CYS A 84 8.28 -4.00 -8.48
N PRO A 85 8.29 -3.98 -9.83
CA PRO A 85 7.33 -3.23 -10.62
C PRO A 85 5.90 -3.69 -10.31
N GLY A 86 4.99 -2.78 -9.96
CA GLY A 86 3.63 -3.05 -9.51
C GLY A 86 3.46 -3.21 -8.00
N GLY A 87 4.55 -3.15 -7.23
CA GLY A 87 4.54 -3.35 -5.78
C GLY A 87 4.50 -4.81 -5.35
N CYS A 88 4.13 -5.07 -4.10
CA CYS A 88 4.11 -6.41 -3.51
C CYS A 88 3.16 -7.38 -4.24
N ILE A 89 2.04 -6.88 -4.80
CA ILE A 89 1.10 -7.70 -5.58
C ILE A 89 1.67 -8.25 -6.90
N ALA A 90 2.82 -7.74 -7.32
CA ALA A 90 3.56 -8.20 -8.51
C ALA A 90 4.85 -8.96 -8.12
N GLY A 91 5.04 -9.27 -6.85
CA GLY A 91 6.25 -9.93 -6.36
C GLY A 91 6.39 -11.37 -6.86
N ALA A 92 7.62 -11.90 -6.84
CA ALA A 92 7.93 -13.24 -7.32
C ALA A 92 7.20 -14.38 -6.58
N GLY A 93 6.73 -14.14 -5.35
CA GLY A 93 5.97 -15.10 -4.55
C GLY A 93 4.45 -15.04 -4.76
N THR A 94 3.97 -14.29 -5.75
CA THR A 94 2.53 -14.13 -6.00
C THR A 94 1.99 -15.25 -6.90
N ASN A 95 0.79 -15.73 -6.56
CA ASN A 95 0.14 -16.85 -7.26
C ASN A 95 -1.09 -16.41 -8.09
N LEU A 96 -1.31 -15.10 -8.23
CA LEU A 96 -2.45 -14.52 -8.93
C LEU A 96 -1.95 -13.55 -10.00
N PRO A 97 -2.52 -13.55 -11.22
CA PRO A 97 -2.17 -12.57 -12.24
C PRO A 97 -2.33 -11.13 -11.74
N LEU A 98 -1.37 -10.27 -12.08
CA LEU A 98 -1.27 -8.91 -11.56
C LEU A 98 -2.57 -8.10 -11.72
N ASN A 99 -3.20 -8.18 -12.90
CA ASN A 99 -4.46 -7.49 -13.17
C ASN A 99 -5.59 -7.94 -12.24
N LYS A 100 -5.69 -9.24 -11.94
CA LYS A 100 -6.68 -9.80 -11.01
C LYS A 100 -6.34 -9.39 -9.57
N ALA A 101 -5.06 -9.41 -9.19
CA ALA A 101 -4.62 -8.98 -7.88
C ALA A 101 -4.95 -7.50 -7.63
N ALA A 102 -4.62 -6.62 -8.58
CA ALA A 102 -4.92 -5.20 -8.51
C ALA A 102 -6.43 -4.94 -8.40
N ALA A 103 -7.25 -5.64 -9.21
CA ALA A 103 -8.70 -5.52 -9.14
C ALA A 103 -9.26 -5.98 -7.77
N LYS A 104 -8.72 -7.07 -7.21
CA LYS A 104 -9.11 -7.55 -5.88
C LYS A 104 -8.74 -6.58 -4.77
N VAL A 105 -7.53 -5.99 -4.80
CA VAL A 105 -7.15 -4.96 -3.84
C VAL A 105 -8.06 -3.73 -3.96
N LYS A 106 -8.37 -3.27 -5.18
CA LYS A 106 -9.31 -2.17 -5.39
C LYS A 106 -10.69 -2.47 -4.79
N TRP A 107 -11.19 -3.68 -4.99
CA TRP A 107 -12.44 -4.13 -4.39
C TRP A 107 -12.35 -4.16 -2.85
N PHE A 108 -11.28 -4.71 -2.28
CA PHE A 108 -11.05 -4.71 -0.82
C PHE A 108 -11.01 -3.29 -0.24
N LYS A 109 -10.43 -2.31 -0.95
CA LYS A 109 -10.50 -0.89 -0.55
C LYS A 109 -11.96 -0.41 -0.51
N SER A 110 -12.74 -0.68 -1.57
CA SER A 110 -14.11 -0.17 -1.70
C SER A 110 -15.10 -0.71 -0.68
N VAL A 111 -14.91 -1.95 -0.20
CA VAL A 111 -15.81 -2.58 0.79
C VAL A 111 -15.38 -2.32 2.23
N SER A 112 -14.30 -1.56 2.44
CA SER A 112 -13.84 -1.19 3.78
C SER A 112 -14.83 -0.26 4.45
N SER A 113 -15.24 -0.59 5.67
CA SER A 113 -16.15 0.23 6.48
C SER A 113 -15.49 1.50 7.01
N LYS A 114 -14.16 1.51 7.10
CA LYS A 114 -13.36 2.68 7.49
C LYS A 114 -12.49 3.08 6.30
N GLN A 115 -12.56 4.33 5.87
CA GLN A 115 -11.76 4.81 4.74
C GLN A 115 -10.35 5.19 5.19
N LEU A 116 -10.26 6.01 6.24
CA LEU A 116 -9.02 6.53 6.80
C LEU A 116 -8.89 6.19 8.30
N PRO A 117 -7.67 6.11 8.84
CA PRO A 117 -7.44 5.95 10.27
C PRO A 117 -7.84 7.23 11.04
N PRO A 118 -8.38 7.14 12.27
CA PRO A 118 -8.68 8.33 13.08
C PRO A 118 -7.46 9.25 13.24
N LYS A 119 -7.68 10.58 13.24
CA LYS A 119 -6.61 11.59 13.31
C LYS A 119 -5.81 11.50 14.61
N GLU A 120 -6.47 11.06 15.69
CA GLU A 120 -5.92 10.93 17.02
C GLU A 120 -4.83 9.84 17.10
N LEU A 121 -4.78 8.92 16.13
CA LEU A 121 -3.72 7.91 16.05
C LEU A 121 -2.34 8.50 15.66
N ALA A 122 -2.28 9.78 15.25
CA ALA A 122 -1.03 10.45 14.93
C ALA A 122 -0.10 10.63 16.16
N GLU A 123 -0.66 10.60 17.37
CA GLU A 123 0.07 10.82 18.64
C GLU A 123 0.19 9.54 19.49
N ILE A 124 0.07 8.35 18.89
CA ILE A 124 0.18 7.10 19.64
C ILE A 124 1.61 6.90 20.18
N GLU A 125 1.73 6.80 21.49
CA GLU A 125 2.86 6.16 22.15
C GLU A 125 2.72 4.63 22.02
N LEU A 126 3.62 4.03 21.25
CA LEU A 126 3.77 2.58 21.25
C LEU A 126 4.44 2.17 22.57
N LYS A 127 3.68 1.51 23.45
CA LYS A 127 4.21 0.89 24.67
C LYS A 127 5.09 -0.32 24.36
#